data_AF-A0A1H2SW88-F1
#
_entry.id   AF-A0A1H2SW88-F1
#
_cell.length_a   1.000
_cell.length_b   1.000
_cell.length_c   1.000
_cell.angle_alpha   90.00
_cell.angle_beta   90.00
_cell.angle_gamma   90.00
#
_symmetry.space_group_name_H-M   'P 1'
#
loop_
_entity.id
_entity.type
_entity.pdbx_description
1 polymer ?
#
loop_
_entity_poly.entity_id
_entity_poly.type
_entity_poly.pdbx_seq_one_letter_code
_entity_poly.pdbx_strand_id
1 'polypeptide(L)'
;MTEINYFKEKETVFPEEEKKLKKQQEKLEKKHKKLQNRVRLKEVKKALLGNLQVGEDGRMVPVSGFNMNWWGTADGSFGTRLFGIAEKTVTFTSSKGKTKMVYEAAKVMEDFGRGLDFESVYAGASCLLRHFLFRPVVLVFEANEEEEAEYMLSVYCGRDILTYFSMRRAIRLFETHKPEGLVPIERKTSKDKG
;
A
#
# COMPACT_ATOMS: atom_id res chain seq x y z
N MET A 1 2.47 66.35 -17.66
CA MET A 1 3.08 65.48 -16.63
C MET A 1 1.97 65.09 -15.68
N THR A 2 1.53 63.84 -15.70
CA THR A 2 0.45 63.34 -14.84
C THR A 2 0.87 61.97 -14.35
N GLU A 3 1.29 61.87 -13.09
CA GLU A 3 1.66 60.62 -12.45
C GLU A 3 0.40 59.95 -11.90
N ILE A 4 0.10 58.75 -12.40
CA ILE A 4 -0.96 57.90 -11.86
C ILE A 4 -0.35 57.05 -10.75
N ASN A 5 -0.66 57.40 -9.51
CA ASN A 5 -0.33 56.62 -8.33
C ASN A 5 -1.17 55.33 -8.31
N TYR A 6 -0.56 54.21 -8.68
CA TYR A 6 -1.11 52.89 -8.40
C TYR A 6 -0.91 52.57 -6.92
N PHE A 7 -1.97 52.78 -6.13
CA PHE A 7 -2.09 52.24 -4.79
C PHE A 7 -2.03 50.70 -4.88
N LYS A 8 -0.89 50.12 -4.52
CA LYS A 8 -0.71 48.69 -4.32
C LYS A 8 -1.27 48.36 -2.93
N GLU A 9 -2.54 48.01 -2.85
CA GLU A 9 -3.11 47.38 -1.65
C GLU A 9 -2.35 46.08 -1.40
N LYS A 10 -1.48 46.09 -0.39
CA LYS A 10 -0.94 44.87 0.18
C LYS A 10 -2.08 44.25 0.99
N GLU A 11 -2.68 43.18 0.48
CA GLU A 11 -3.54 42.31 1.27
C GLU A 11 -2.76 41.84 2.50
N THR A 12 -3.07 42.43 3.66
CA THR A 12 -2.61 41.94 4.95
C THR A 12 -3.43 40.71 5.28
N VAL A 13 -2.98 39.54 4.81
CA VAL A 13 -3.51 38.26 5.28
C VAL A 13 -3.15 38.14 6.76
N PHE A 14 -4.15 38.12 7.64
CA PHE A 14 -3.93 38.06 9.08
C PHE A 14 -3.34 36.69 9.48
N PRO A 15 -2.26 36.63 10.28
CA PRO A 15 -1.59 35.39 10.66
C PRO A 15 -2.47 34.39 11.44
N GLU A 16 -3.63 34.82 11.93
CA GLU A 16 -4.63 33.94 12.55
C GLU A 16 -5.48 33.17 11.53
N GLU A 17 -5.75 33.75 10.36
CA GLU A 17 -6.52 33.10 9.29
C GLU A 17 -5.69 32.03 8.58
N GLU A 18 -4.40 32.27 8.34
CA GLU A 18 -3.48 31.25 7.82
C GLU A 18 -3.38 30.03 8.75
N LYS A 19 -3.33 30.25 10.06
CA LYS A 19 -3.31 29.14 11.05
C LYS A 19 -4.61 28.34 11.03
N LYS A 20 -5.76 29.00 10.87
CA LYS A 20 -7.07 28.33 10.75
C LYS A 20 -7.17 27.54 9.44
N LEU A 21 -6.71 28.10 8.32
CA LEU A 21 -6.68 27.45 7.00
C LEU A 21 -5.75 26.23 7.00
N LYS A 22 -4.51 26.35 7.51
CA LYS A 22 -3.59 25.21 7.65
C LYS A 22 -4.18 24.09 8.50
N LYS A 23 -4.83 24.43 9.62
CA LYS A 23 -5.49 23.45 10.50
C LYS A 23 -6.71 22.79 9.86
N GLN A 24 -7.44 23.49 8.98
CA GLN A 24 -8.53 22.91 8.20
C GLN A 24 -8.00 21.98 7.11
N GLN A 25 -6.96 22.39 6.38
CA GLN A 25 -6.29 21.57 5.37
C GLN A 25 -5.75 20.27 5.98
N GLU A 26 -5.02 20.35 7.10
CA GLU A 26 -4.47 19.19 7.80
C GLU A 26 -5.57 18.22 8.28
N LYS A 27 -6.74 18.73 8.70
CA LYS A 27 -7.90 17.89 9.08
C LYS A 27 -8.51 17.19 7.86
N LEU A 28 -8.63 17.88 6.73
CA LEU A 28 -9.16 17.33 5.49
C LEU A 28 -8.24 16.24 4.94
N GLU A 29 -6.93 16.49 4.90
CA GLU A 29 -5.92 15.50 4.51
C GLU A 29 -5.97 14.25 5.39
N LYS A 30 -6.03 14.42 6.71
CA LYS A 30 -6.19 13.28 7.65
C LYS A 30 -7.47 12.50 7.40
N LYS A 31 -8.58 13.18 7.05
CA LYS A 31 -9.85 12.51 6.74
C LYS A 31 -9.76 11.74 5.42
N HIS A 32 -9.13 12.31 4.40
CA HIS A 32 -8.91 11.69 3.10
C HIS A 32 -8.03 10.43 3.23
N LYS A 33 -6.88 10.54 3.91
CA LYS A 33 -5.95 9.41 4.18
C LYS A 33 -6.63 8.26 4.92
N LYS A 34 -7.51 8.57 5.89
CA LYS A 34 -8.32 7.56 6.60
C LYS A 34 -9.32 6.87 5.68
N LEU A 35 -9.93 7.59 4.73
CA LEU A 35 -10.90 7.03 3.81
C LEU A 35 -10.23 6.11 2.80
N GLN A 36 -9.11 6.53 2.21
CA GLN A 36 -8.28 5.72 1.32
C GLN A 36 -7.83 4.42 2.00
N ASN A 37 -7.31 4.50 3.23
CA ASN A 37 -6.89 3.32 3.97
C ASN A 37 -8.06 2.36 4.24
N ARG A 38 -9.26 2.88 4.52
CA ARG A 38 -10.47 2.04 4.68
C ARG A 38 -10.85 1.33 3.39
N VAL A 39 -10.74 2.00 2.23
CA VAL A 39 -11.01 1.38 0.92
C VAL A 39 -9.99 0.26 0.68
N ARG A 40 -8.70 0.56 0.86
CA ARG A 40 -7.60 -0.40 0.73
C ARG A 40 -7.79 -1.65 1.58
N LEU A 41 -8.09 -1.48 2.87
CA LEU A 41 -8.32 -2.61 3.77
C LEU A 41 -9.53 -3.46 3.36
N LYS A 42 -10.56 -2.86 2.74
CA LYS A 42 -11.70 -3.63 2.19
C LYS A 42 -11.28 -4.45 0.96
N GLU A 43 -10.49 -3.89 0.06
CA GLU A 43 -9.97 -4.61 -1.11
C GLU A 43 -9.04 -5.75 -0.72
N VAL A 44 -8.10 -5.48 0.18
CA VAL A 44 -7.23 -6.50 0.78
C VAL A 44 -8.06 -7.59 1.45
N LYS A 45 -9.11 -7.24 2.20
CA LYS A 45 -10.01 -8.23 2.81
C LYS A 45 -10.65 -9.13 1.76
N LYS A 46 -11.16 -8.56 0.67
CA LYS A 46 -11.76 -9.32 -0.44
C LYS A 46 -10.75 -10.27 -1.08
N ALA A 47 -9.52 -9.78 -1.32
CA ALA A 47 -8.45 -10.59 -1.87
C ALA A 47 -8.06 -11.76 -0.95
N LEU A 48 -7.92 -11.52 0.35
CA LEU A 48 -7.63 -12.55 1.35
C LEU A 48 -8.75 -13.57 1.53
N LEU A 49 -10.01 -13.17 1.30
CA LEU A 49 -11.17 -14.07 1.31
C LEU A 49 -11.36 -14.83 -0.01
N GLY A 50 -10.57 -14.52 -1.05
CA GLY A 50 -10.71 -15.16 -2.35
C GLY A 50 -11.85 -14.61 -3.22
N ASN A 51 -12.42 -13.45 -2.86
CA ASN A 51 -13.47 -12.78 -3.65
C ASN A 51 -12.84 -12.00 -4.80
N LEU A 52 -12.21 -12.72 -5.73
CA LEU A 52 -11.46 -12.19 -6.85
C LEU A 52 -12.00 -12.74 -8.18
N GLN A 53 -11.92 -11.94 -9.24
CA GLN A 53 -12.17 -12.33 -10.62
C GLN A 53 -10.96 -11.98 -11.47
N VAL A 54 -10.73 -12.72 -12.56
CA VAL A 54 -9.68 -12.39 -13.52
C VAL A 54 -10.22 -11.29 -14.45
N GLY A 55 -9.54 -10.15 -14.49
CA GLY A 55 -9.80 -9.04 -15.40
C GLY A 55 -9.32 -9.32 -16.82
N GLU A 56 -9.56 -8.38 -17.73
CA GLU A 56 -9.19 -8.50 -19.15
C GLU A 56 -7.67 -8.56 -19.38
N ASP A 57 -6.90 -7.97 -18.47
CA ASP A 57 -5.44 -7.94 -18.47
C ASP A 57 -4.80 -9.19 -17.82
N GLY A 58 -5.63 -10.15 -17.40
CA GLY A 58 -5.18 -11.36 -16.70
C GLY A 58 -4.86 -11.15 -15.22
N ARG A 59 -4.99 -9.92 -14.67
CA ARG A 59 -4.82 -9.63 -13.24
C ARG A 59 -6.09 -9.93 -12.46
N MET A 60 -5.96 -10.13 -11.15
CA MET A 60 -7.09 -10.40 -10.29
C MET A 60 -7.67 -9.11 -9.70
N VAL A 61 -8.99 -8.92 -9.86
CA VAL A 61 -9.72 -7.75 -9.41
C VAL A 61 -10.68 -8.12 -8.26
N PRO A 62 -10.76 -7.35 -7.16
CA PRO A 62 -11.72 -7.56 -6.08
C PRO A 62 -13.17 -7.34 -6.49
N VAL A 63 -13.99 -8.39 -6.42
CA VAL A 63 -15.40 -8.31 -6.83
C VAL A 63 -16.27 -7.70 -5.73
N SER A 64 -17.30 -6.94 -6.11
CA SER A 64 -18.38 -6.53 -5.21
C SER A 64 -19.38 -7.67 -5.02
N GLY A 65 -19.24 -8.43 -3.94
CA GLY A 65 -20.16 -9.53 -3.61
C GLY A 65 -19.51 -10.60 -2.75
N PHE A 66 -20.33 -11.49 -2.18
CA PHE A 66 -19.85 -12.72 -1.57
C PHE A 66 -19.84 -13.80 -2.66
N ASN A 67 -18.66 -14.07 -3.22
CA ASN A 67 -18.51 -15.18 -4.16
C ASN A 67 -17.92 -16.35 -3.36
N MET A 68 -18.79 -17.24 -2.90
CA MET A 68 -18.33 -18.47 -2.27
C MET A 68 -17.80 -19.38 -3.37
N ASN A 69 -16.50 -19.35 -3.60
CA ASN A 69 -15.86 -20.31 -4.48
C ASN A 69 -15.89 -21.69 -3.79
N TRP A 70 -16.94 -22.46 -4.07
CA TRP A 70 -17.10 -23.85 -3.62
C TRP A 70 -15.96 -24.75 -4.13
N TRP A 71 -15.32 -24.36 -5.23
CA TRP A 71 -14.18 -25.06 -5.86
C TRP A 71 -12.84 -24.85 -5.15
N GLY A 72 -12.78 -24.16 -4.01
CA GLY A 72 -11.56 -23.94 -3.22
C GLY A 72 -11.22 -25.04 -2.21
N THR A 73 -11.97 -26.15 -2.17
CA THR A 73 -11.83 -27.20 -1.13
C THR A 73 -10.58 -28.08 -1.27
N ALA A 74 -9.88 -28.05 -2.40
CA ALA A 74 -8.71 -28.91 -2.62
C ALA A 74 -7.36 -28.29 -2.18
N ASP A 75 -7.29 -27.00 -1.83
CA ASP A 75 -6.01 -26.28 -1.73
C ASP A 75 -5.82 -25.51 -0.41
N GLY A 76 -6.39 -26.03 0.69
CA GLY A 76 -6.05 -25.57 2.05
C GLY A 76 -6.52 -24.15 2.41
N SER A 77 -7.45 -23.56 1.66
CA SER A 77 -8.12 -22.31 2.07
C SER A 77 -9.07 -22.61 3.23
N PHE A 78 -8.50 -22.82 4.42
CA PHE A 78 -9.26 -22.83 5.67
C PHE A 78 -10.22 -21.66 5.65
N GLY A 79 -11.48 -21.94 6.02
CA GLY A 79 -12.49 -20.97 6.44
C GLY A 79 -12.03 -20.22 7.68
N THR A 80 -10.90 -19.52 7.54
CA THR A 80 -10.34 -18.64 8.53
C THR A 80 -11.33 -17.51 8.64
N ARG A 81 -12.12 -17.56 9.71
CA ARG A 81 -12.76 -16.36 10.24
C ARG A 81 -11.65 -15.34 10.39
N LEU A 82 -11.56 -14.39 9.47
CA LEU A 82 -10.62 -13.29 9.57
C LEU A 82 -11.01 -12.48 10.81
N PHE A 83 -10.35 -12.74 11.94
CA PHE A 83 -10.49 -11.92 13.16
C PHE A 83 -10.00 -10.49 12.95
N GLY A 84 -9.28 -10.26 11.85
CA GLY A 84 -8.82 -8.97 11.39
C GLY A 84 -7.77 -9.15 10.28
N ILE A 85 -7.23 -8.02 9.83
CA ILE A 85 -6.07 -7.99 8.95
C ILE A 85 -4.88 -7.57 9.82
N ALA A 86 -3.76 -8.27 9.66
CA ALA A 86 -2.47 -7.83 10.14
C ALA A 86 -1.72 -7.16 9.00
N GLU A 87 -1.04 -6.07 9.31
CA GLU A 87 -0.28 -5.25 8.36
C GLU A 87 1.15 -5.08 8.87
N LYS A 88 2.10 -5.15 7.95
CA LYS A 88 3.50 -4.83 8.20
C LYS A 88 4.05 -4.09 7.00
N THR A 89 4.60 -2.91 7.22
CA THR A 89 5.21 -2.09 6.17
C THR A 89 6.72 -2.10 6.30
N VAL A 90 7.40 -2.26 5.17
CA VAL A 90 8.85 -2.16 5.03
C VAL A 90 9.14 -1.01 4.07
N THR A 91 10.04 -0.11 4.46
CA THR A 91 10.42 1.05 3.66
C THR A 91 11.75 0.80 2.95
N PHE A 92 11.85 1.26 1.71
CA PHE A 92 13.01 1.12 0.86
C PHE A 92 13.38 2.46 0.24
N THR A 93 14.65 2.62 -0.14
CA THR A 93 15.12 3.71 -1.00
C THR A 93 15.62 3.20 -2.33
N SER A 94 15.51 4.05 -3.35
CA SER A 94 16.22 3.83 -4.62
C SER A 94 16.53 5.15 -5.32
N SER A 95 17.64 5.16 -6.07
CA SER A 95 18.01 6.25 -6.98
C SER A 95 17.30 6.16 -8.34
N LYS A 96 16.59 5.05 -8.63
CA LYS A 96 15.81 4.90 -9.88
C LYS A 96 14.50 5.69 -9.77
N GLY A 97 14.00 6.18 -10.92
CA GLY A 97 12.73 6.92 -10.98
C GLY A 97 11.52 6.07 -10.57
N LYS A 98 10.52 6.73 -9.96
CA LYS A 98 9.33 6.11 -9.33
C LYS A 98 8.63 5.09 -10.23
N THR A 99 8.26 5.48 -11.44
CA THR A 99 7.53 4.62 -12.40
C THR A 99 8.35 3.39 -12.79
N LYS A 100 9.66 3.56 -13.01
CA LYS A 100 10.55 2.44 -13.39
C LYS A 100 10.68 1.44 -12.23
N MET A 101 10.83 1.92 -11.01
CA MET A 101 10.94 1.07 -9.83
C MET A 101 9.65 0.30 -9.56
N VAL A 102 8.50 0.96 -9.65
CA VAL A 102 7.18 0.29 -9.49
C VAL A 102 6.98 -0.78 -10.56
N TYR A 103 7.38 -0.51 -11.81
CA TYR A 103 7.29 -1.49 -12.89
C TYR A 103 8.22 -2.70 -12.69
N GLU A 104 9.47 -2.47 -12.28
CA GLU A 104 10.40 -3.55 -11.94
C GLU A 104 9.89 -4.37 -10.75
N ALA A 105 9.33 -3.72 -9.72
CA ALA A 105 8.72 -4.40 -8.58
C ALA A 105 7.48 -5.21 -8.99
N ALA A 106 6.67 -4.70 -9.92
CA ALA A 106 5.51 -5.42 -10.46
C ALA A 106 5.92 -6.73 -11.13
N LYS A 107 6.96 -6.71 -11.98
CA LYS A 107 7.49 -7.91 -12.63
C LYS A 107 7.93 -8.96 -11.62
N VAL A 108 8.75 -8.53 -10.66
CA VAL A 108 9.23 -9.39 -9.57
C VAL A 108 8.05 -10.00 -8.79
N MET A 109 7.02 -9.22 -8.51
CA MET A 109 5.82 -9.67 -7.81
C MET A 109 4.97 -10.64 -8.62
N GLU A 110 4.92 -10.49 -9.94
CA GLU A 110 4.24 -11.40 -10.87
C GLU A 110 5.00 -12.73 -11.03
N ASP A 111 6.32 -12.75 -10.83
CA ASP A 111 7.13 -13.98 -10.93
C ASP A 111 6.80 -15.00 -9.83
N PHE A 112 6.48 -14.54 -8.62
CA PHE A 112 6.20 -15.43 -7.47
C PHE A 112 4.76 -15.33 -6.94
N GLY A 113 3.94 -14.46 -7.49
CA GLY A 113 2.58 -14.18 -7.05
C GLY A 113 1.63 -13.97 -8.22
N ARG A 114 0.35 -13.78 -7.92
CA ARG A 114 -0.63 -13.39 -8.95
C ARG A 114 -0.90 -11.89 -8.84
N GLY A 115 -0.73 -11.15 -9.93
CA GLY A 115 -1.02 -9.72 -9.98
C GLY A 115 -2.44 -9.41 -9.49
N LEU A 116 -2.56 -8.37 -8.66
CA LEU A 116 -3.81 -7.82 -8.17
C LEU A 116 -3.96 -6.40 -8.72
N ASP A 117 -5.18 -6.05 -9.09
CA ASP A 117 -5.54 -4.67 -9.42
C ASP A 117 -6.49 -4.12 -8.36
N PHE A 118 -6.06 -3.05 -7.69
CA PHE A 118 -6.77 -2.41 -6.58
C PHE A 118 -7.09 -0.97 -6.97
N GLU A 119 -8.35 -0.56 -6.81
CA GLU A 119 -8.78 0.82 -7.08
C GLU A 119 -8.09 1.80 -6.12
N SER A 120 -7.71 1.34 -4.92
CA SER A 120 -7.01 2.18 -3.93
C SER A 120 -5.50 2.33 -4.16
N VAL A 121 -4.96 1.70 -5.21
CA VAL A 121 -3.52 1.70 -5.54
C VAL A 121 -3.33 2.29 -6.93
N TYR A 122 -3.25 3.62 -7.02
CA TYR A 122 -3.19 4.33 -8.31
C TYR A 122 -1.80 4.29 -8.98
N ALA A 123 -0.73 4.19 -8.18
CA ALA A 123 0.66 4.23 -8.65
C ALA A 123 1.53 3.19 -7.91
N GLY A 124 1.07 1.94 -7.90
CA GLY A 124 1.74 0.85 -7.22
C GLY A 124 1.58 -0.48 -7.92
N ALA A 125 2.27 -1.48 -7.40
CA ALA A 125 2.14 -2.87 -7.80
C ALA A 125 1.51 -3.65 -6.64
N SER A 126 0.62 -4.59 -6.93
CA SER A 126 0.10 -5.48 -5.89
C SER A 126 0.00 -6.91 -6.38
N CYS A 127 0.21 -7.87 -5.48
CA CYS A 127 0.07 -9.28 -5.81
C CYS A 127 -0.45 -10.11 -4.65
N LEU A 128 -1.11 -11.21 -4.99
CA LEU A 128 -1.53 -12.27 -4.09
C LEU A 128 -0.47 -13.38 -4.12
N LEU A 129 0.22 -13.55 -3.01
CA LEU A 129 1.12 -14.68 -2.79
C LEU A 129 0.33 -15.83 -2.15
N ARG A 130 0.21 -16.94 -2.89
CA ARG A 130 -0.28 -18.22 -2.36
C ARG A 130 0.92 -19.15 -2.17
N HIS A 131 1.33 -19.35 -0.93
CA HIS A 131 2.37 -20.32 -0.62
C HIS A 131 1.73 -21.69 -0.38
N PHE A 132 2.30 -22.76 -0.94
CA PHE A 132 1.81 -24.13 -0.78
C PHE A 132 1.61 -24.59 0.68
N LEU A 133 2.35 -24.00 1.64
CA LEU A 133 2.26 -24.30 3.07
C LEU A 133 1.73 -23.14 3.92
N PHE A 134 1.52 -21.96 3.33
CA PHE A 134 1.15 -20.75 4.07
C PHE A 134 -0.07 -20.08 3.45
N ARG A 135 -0.93 -19.58 4.32
CA ARG A 135 -2.13 -18.77 4.02
C ARG A 135 -1.87 -17.66 2.98
N PRO A 136 -2.92 -17.18 2.29
CA PRO A 136 -2.79 -16.06 1.35
C PRO A 136 -2.20 -14.82 2.03
N VAL A 137 -1.23 -14.20 1.35
CA VAL A 137 -0.62 -12.92 1.73
C VAL A 137 -0.77 -11.97 0.56
N VAL A 138 -1.20 -10.75 0.84
CA VAL A 138 -1.27 -9.66 -0.16
C VAL A 138 -0.05 -8.77 0.03
N LEU A 139 0.65 -8.49 -1.05
CA LEU A 139 1.75 -7.53 -1.09
C LEU A 139 1.32 -6.32 -1.89
N VAL A 140 1.63 -5.13 -1.40
CA VAL A 140 1.37 -3.85 -2.06
C VAL A 140 2.66 -3.04 -2.01
N PHE A 141 3.20 -2.70 -3.17
CA PHE A 141 4.40 -1.89 -3.34
C PHE A 141 4.03 -0.55 -3.95
N GLU A 142 4.31 0.54 -3.25
CA GLU A 142 3.95 1.91 -3.66
C GLU A 142 5.16 2.84 -3.54
N ALA A 143 5.26 3.81 -4.45
CA ALA A 143 6.14 4.94 -4.23
C ALA A 143 5.53 5.85 -3.16
N ASN A 144 6.33 6.34 -2.21
CA ASN A 144 5.87 7.36 -1.28
C ASN A 144 5.55 8.64 -2.06
N GLU A 145 4.37 9.20 -1.88
CA GLU A 145 3.97 10.46 -2.54
C GLU A 145 4.77 11.64 -1.99
N GLU A 146 5.11 11.60 -0.69
CA GLU A 146 5.74 12.70 0.04
C GLU A 146 7.26 12.79 -0.20
N GLU A 147 7.93 11.68 -0.51
CA GLU A 147 9.39 11.60 -0.65
C GLU A 147 9.81 11.06 -2.02
N GLU A 148 10.75 11.72 -2.70
CA GLU A 148 11.09 11.42 -4.10
C GLU A 148 11.80 10.08 -4.32
N ALA A 149 12.40 9.51 -3.27
CA ALA A 149 13.23 8.31 -3.35
C ALA A 149 12.79 7.18 -2.41
N GLU A 150 11.66 7.32 -1.72
CA GLU A 150 11.16 6.29 -0.80
C GLU A 150 10.05 5.44 -1.41
N TYR A 151 10.09 4.16 -1.09
CA TYR A 151 9.12 3.16 -1.51
C TYR A 151 8.65 2.36 -0.30
N MET A 152 7.38 1.95 -0.31
CA MET A 152 6.76 1.20 0.76
C MET A 152 6.27 -0.15 0.24
N LEU A 153 6.70 -1.23 0.88
CA LEU A 153 6.12 -2.55 0.75
C LEU A 153 5.22 -2.81 1.95
N SER A 154 3.91 -2.75 1.74
CA SER A 154 2.92 -3.17 2.73
C SER A 154 2.54 -4.63 2.50
N VAL A 155 2.65 -5.41 3.55
CA VAL A 155 2.31 -6.83 3.58
C VAL A 155 1.08 -7.01 4.42
N TYR A 156 0.06 -7.68 3.88
CA TYR A 156 -1.20 -7.93 4.54
C TYR A 156 -1.50 -9.42 4.63
N CYS A 157 -1.97 -9.84 5.79
CA CYS A 157 -2.32 -11.23 6.06
C CYS A 157 -3.53 -11.30 6.99
N GLY A 158 -4.33 -12.36 6.88
CA GLY A 158 -5.37 -12.64 7.87
C GLY A 158 -4.78 -12.87 9.26
N ARG A 159 -5.36 -12.25 10.29
CA ARG A 159 -4.87 -12.32 11.68
C ARG A 159 -5.10 -13.69 12.30
N ASP A 160 -4.03 -14.26 12.84
CA ASP A 160 -3.94 -15.58 13.45
C ASP A 160 -2.54 -15.79 14.12
N ILE A 161 -2.34 -16.93 14.77
CA ILE A 161 -1.09 -17.34 15.43
C ILE A 161 0.09 -17.42 14.45
N LEU A 162 -0.13 -17.84 13.20
CA LEU A 162 0.93 -18.00 12.18
C LEU A 162 1.14 -16.75 11.30
N THR A 163 0.49 -15.63 11.63
CA THR A 163 0.56 -14.40 10.81
C THR A 163 1.99 -13.93 10.64
N TYR A 164 2.74 -13.88 11.75
CA TYR A 164 4.11 -13.38 11.77
C TYR A 164 5.02 -14.15 10.80
N PHE A 165 4.92 -15.49 10.79
CA PHE A 165 5.71 -16.34 9.90
C PHE A 165 5.35 -16.15 8.43
N SER A 166 4.05 -16.05 8.14
CA SER A 166 3.54 -15.84 6.78
C SER A 166 4.04 -14.51 6.20
N MET A 167 3.94 -13.44 6.98
CA MET A 167 4.42 -12.12 6.56
C MET A 167 5.95 -12.07 6.45
N ARG A 168 6.68 -12.65 7.41
CA ARG A 168 8.15 -12.68 7.37
C ARG A 168 8.66 -13.44 6.15
N ARG A 169 8.01 -14.54 5.77
CA ARG A 169 8.35 -15.32 4.58
C ARG A 169 8.09 -14.52 3.31
N ALA A 170 6.93 -13.86 3.21
CA ALA A 170 6.59 -13.03 2.06
C ALA A 170 7.58 -11.86 1.88
N ILE A 171 7.96 -11.19 2.97
CA ILE A 171 8.99 -10.13 2.95
C ILE A 171 10.32 -10.68 2.46
N ARG A 172 10.79 -11.81 3.01
CA ARG A 172 12.06 -12.44 2.58
C ARG A 172 12.04 -12.85 1.11
N LEU A 173 10.91 -13.36 0.63
CA LEU A 173 10.74 -13.74 -0.76
C LEU A 173 10.91 -12.53 -1.67
N PHE A 174 10.27 -11.41 -1.34
CA PHE A 174 10.46 -10.14 -2.04
C PHE A 174 11.90 -9.64 -1.93
N GLU A 175 12.50 -9.62 -0.73
CA GLU A 175 13.89 -9.18 -0.53
C GLU A 175 14.90 -9.98 -1.35
N THR A 176 14.63 -11.26 -1.59
CA THR A 176 15.48 -12.15 -2.39
C THR A 176 15.38 -11.86 -3.88
N HIS A 177 14.19 -11.46 -4.36
CA HIS A 177 13.93 -11.20 -5.78
C HIS A 177 13.84 -9.70 -6.09
N LYS A 178 14.14 -8.82 -5.14
CA LYS A 178 13.87 -7.38 -5.24
C LYS A 178 14.58 -6.77 -6.46
N PRO A 179 14.01 -5.71 -7.06
CA PRO A 179 14.67 -4.96 -8.12
C PRO A 179 16.06 -4.46 -7.72
N GLU A 180 16.97 -4.44 -8.68
CA GLU A 180 18.31 -3.89 -8.47
C GLU A 180 18.24 -2.41 -8.06
N GLY A 181 19.04 -2.04 -7.06
CA GLY A 181 19.08 -0.66 -6.55
C GLY A 181 17.97 -0.34 -5.54
N LEU A 182 17.16 -1.31 -5.12
CA LEU A 182 16.22 -1.17 -4.01
C LEU A 182 16.88 -1.57 -2.67
N VAL A 183 17.08 -0.61 -1.78
CA VAL A 183 17.78 -0.79 -0.51
C VAL A 183 16.81 -0.63 0.66
N PRO A 184 16.70 -1.59 1.59
CA PRO A 184 15.84 -1.43 2.76
C PRO A 184 16.37 -0.32 3.67
N ILE A 185 15.48 0.55 4.15
CA ILE A 185 15.81 1.52 5.18
C ILE A 185 15.75 0.79 6.52
N GLU A 186 16.91 0.51 7.11
CA GLU A 186 16.96 0.04 8.48
C GLU A 186 16.46 1.17 9.39
N ARG A 187 15.22 1.08 9.85
CA ARG A 187 14.79 1.89 11.00
C ARG A 187 15.64 1.44 12.18
N LYS A 188 16.67 2.24 12.52
CA LYS A 188 17.34 2.13 13.82
C LYS A 188 16.24 2.14 14.87
N THR A 189 15.96 0.98 15.46
CA THR A 189 15.15 0.93 16.68
C THR A 189 15.86 1.82 17.66
N SER A 190 15.25 2.93 18.06
CA SER A 190 15.68 3.71 19.22
C SER A 190 15.51 2.82 20.46
N LYS A 191 16.44 1.88 20.64
CA LYS A 191 16.81 1.34 21.94
C LYS A 191 17.77 2.35 22.52
N ASP A 192 17.20 3.43 23.05
CA ASP A 192 17.90 4.30 23.97
C ASP A 192 16.87 4.78 25.00
N LYS A 193 17.25 4.64 26.27
CA LYS A 193 16.48 4.85 27.52
C LYS A 193 15.74 3.62 28.03
N GLY A 194 16.53 2.68 28.56
CA GLY A 194 16.26 2.02 29.83
C GLY A 194 17.18 2.62 30.89
#